data_AF-A0A6C0JCL0-F1
#
_entry.id   AF-A0A6C0JCL0-F1
#
_cell.length_a   1.000
_cell.length_b   1.000
_cell.length_c   1.000
_cell.angle_alpha   90.00
_cell.angle_beta   90.00
_cell.angle_gamma   90.00
#
_symmetry.space_group_name_H-M   'P 1'
#
loop_
_entity.id
_entity.type
_entity.pdbx_description
1 polymer ?
#
loop_
_entity_poly.entity_id
_entity_poly.type
_entity_poly.pdbx_seq_one_letter_code
_entity_poly.pdbx_strand_id
1 'polypeptide(L)'
;MFILDIRVRYIILFFLILLNFLSYFNSPLLHSNAIECFGIKCRDYTLLSNLMSFTFLSSMIVSMSILNNSIFIPFYWFIPLIILGYTVIFIDWKHSKIVKPRKGRITPPPLEFTTKNRRLAIVSLILVLHLFLFILNFIAHRIPTNSEKLIDIVFKTAFGGLKDNRSACMTGWLSVLGIVTSSINIYFTDKFRPTVLGLPNSWGI
;
A
#
# COMPACT_ATOMS: atom_id res chain seq x y z
N MET A 1 -12.25 -24.65 7.71
CA MET A 1 -12.01 -23.20 7.85
C MET A 1 -11.25 -22.69 6.62
N PHE A 2 -11.91 -22.62 5.46
CA PHE A 2 -11.27 -22.37 4.14
C PHE A 2 -10.68 -20.95 4.00
N ILE A 3 -11.34 -19.94 4.60
CA ILE A 3 -10.93 -18.52 4.48
C ILE A 3 -9.61 -18.22 5.21
N LEU A 4 -9.26 -18.98 6.26
CA LEU A 4 -8.01 -18.80 7.01
C LEU A 4 -6.84 -19.60 6.41
N ASP A 5 -7.09 -20.34 5.32
CA ASP A 5 -6.06 -21.03 4.57
C ASP A 5 -4.98 -20.05 4.10
N ILE A 6 -3.73 -20.48 4.20
CA ILE A 6 -2.58 -19.65 3.85
C ILE A 6 -2.59 -19.27 2.35
N ARG A 7 -3.08 -20.15 1.48
CA ARG A 7 -3.15 -19.92 0.02
C ARG A 7 -4.11 -18.77 -0.30
N VAL A 8 -5.27 -18.74 0.36
CA VAL A 8 -6.26 -17.66 0.18
C VAL A 8 -5.66 -16.31 0.59
N ARG A 9 -4.94 -16.27 1.71
CA ARG A 9 -4.27 -15.05 2.18
C ARG A 9 -3.17 -14.57 1.23
N TYR A 10 -2.38 -15.47 0.65
CA TYR A 10 -1.40 -15.11 -0.38
C TYR A 10 -2.06 -14.59 -1.68
N ILE A 11 -3.20 -15.16 -2.09
CA ILE A 11 -3.96 -14.64 -3.24
C ILE A 11 -4.45 -13.21 -2.97
N ILE A 12 -5.01 -12.96 -1.78
CA ILE A 12 -5.44 -11.60 -1.37
C ILE A 12 -4.26 -10.65 -1.38
N LEU A 13 -3.12 -11.04 -0.80
CA LEU A 13 -1.88 -10.27 -0.79
C LEU A 13 -1.39 -9.94 -2.22
N PHE A 14 -1.42 -10.91 -3.13
CA PHE A 14 -1.04 -10.70 -4.53
C PHE A 14 -1.93 -9.64 -5.21
N PHE A 15 -3.26 -9.75 -5.07
CA PHE A 15 -4.18 -8.72 -5.59
C PHE A 15 -3.92 -7.35 -4.98
N LEU A 16 -3.61 -7.32 -3.69
CA LEU A 16 -3.32 -6.09 -2.98
C LEU A 16 -2.04 -5.41 -3.51
N ILE A 17 -0.99 -6.18 -3.78
CA ILE A 17 0.25 -5.69 -4.44
C ILE A 17 -0.09 -5.12 -5.82
N LEU A 18 -0.81 -5.88 -6.66
CA LEU A 18 -1.19 -5.46 -8.01
C LEU A 18 -1.97 -4.14 -8.00
N LEU A 19 -2.98 -4.03 -7.13
CA LEU A 19 -3.81 -2.84 -7.03
C LEU A 19 -3.01 -1.63 -6.51
N ASN A 20 -2.06 -1.82 -5.59
CA ASN A 20 -1.18 -0.73 -5.14
C ASN A 20 -0.33 -0.19 -6.29
N PHE A 21 0.29 -1.06 -7.10
CA PHE A 21 1.03 -0.61 -8.28
C PHE A 21 0.13 0.07 -9.31
N LEU A 22 -1.06 -0.48 -9.57
CA LEU A 22 -2.03 0.14 -10.47
C LEU A 22 -2.45 1.53 -9.97
N SER A 23 -2.68 1.69 -8.67
CA SER A 23 -3.01 2.98 -8.06
C SER A 23 -1.85 3.96 -8.15
N TYR A 24 -0.61 3.49 -8.01
CA TYR A 24 0.59 4.30 -8.09
C TYR A 24 0.81 4.85 -9.51
N PHE A 25 0.82 3.97 -10.52
CA PHE A 25 1.03 4.39 -11.92
C PHE A 25 -0.06 5.32 -12.44
N ASN A 26 -1.28 5.21 -11.90
CA ASN A 26 -2.40 6.08 -12.26
C ASN A 26 -2.48 7.36 -11.41
N SER A 27 -1.46 7.66 -10.60
CA SER A 27 -1.49 8.82 -9.70
C SER A 27 -1.16 10.13 -10.44
N PRO A 28 -2.09 11.09 -10.56
CA PRO A 28 -1.81 12.39 -11.19
C PRO A 28 -0.81 13.25 -10.41
N LEU A 29 -0.67 12.98 -9.11
CA LEU A 29 0.21 13.72 -8.22
C LEU A 29 1.69 13.56 -8.60
N LEU A 30 2.06 12.47 -9.26
CA LEU A 30 3.41 12.22 -9.76
C LEU A 30 3.85 13.27 -10.81
N HIS A 31 2.88 13.84 -11.52
CA HIS A 31 3.10 14.83 -12.58
C HIS A 31 2.99 16.28 -12.09
N SER A 32 2.71 16.49 -10.80
CA SER A 32 2.56 17.81 -10.19
C SER A 32 3.78 18.20 -9.35
N ASN A 33 4.19 19.46 -9.45
CA ASN A 33 5.23 20.06 -8.61
C ASN A 33 4.67 21.10 -7.63
N ALA A 34 3.36 21.09 -7.39
CA ALA A 34 2.70 21.97 -6.42
C ALA A 34 3.04 21.57 -4.98
N ILE A 35 3.07 22.55 -4.07
CA ILE A 35 3.41 22.37 -2.65
C ILE A 35 2.11 22.27 -1.81
N GLU A 36 1.19 21.43 -2.27
CA GLU A 36 -0.15 21.29 -1.67
C GLU A 36 -0.30 19.95 -0.91
N CYS A 37 0.71 19.08 -1.00
CA CYS A 37 0.68 17.75 -0.40
C CYS A 37 1.40 17.79 0.96
N PHE A 38 0.73 18.28 2.01
CA PHE A 38 1.30 18.51 3.35
C PHE A 38 2.55 19.41 3.37
N GLY A 39 2.57 20.46 2.54
CA GLY A 39 3.68 21.40 2.50
C GLY A 39 4.94 20.88 1.79
N ILE A 40 4.87 19.70 1.16
CA ILE A 40 5.92 19.20 0.27
C ILE A 40 5.40 19.09 -1.17
N LYS A 41 6.33 19.00 -2.12
CA LYS A 41 6.01 18.82 -3.54
C LYS A 41 5.21 17.53 -3.73
N CYS A 42 4.09 17.61 -4.44
CA CYS A 42 3.19 16.47 -4.61
C CYS A 42 3.84 15.27 -5.29
N ARG A 43 4.80 15.48 -6.20
CA ARG A 43 5.63 14.41 -6.76
C ARG A 43 6.44 13.66 -5.70
N ASP A 44 7.11 14.39 -4.81
CA ASP A 44 7.97 13.81 -3.76
C ASP A 44 7.12 13.17 -2.67
N TYR A 45 5.98 13.77 -2.32
CA TYR A 45 4.96 13.17 -1.47
C TYR A 45 4.48 11.83 -2.01
N THR A 46 4.19 11.77 -3.31
CA THR A 46 3.71 10.54 -3.95
C THR A 46 4.76 9.46 -3.88
N LEU A 47 6.03 9.77 -4.16
CA LEU A 47 7.12 8.82 -3.98
C LEU A 47 7.18 8.31 -2.54
N LEU A 48 7.26 9.21 -1.56
CA LEU A 48 7.40 8.85 -0.14
C LEU A 48 6.22 8.01 0.36
N SER A 49 4.99 8.44 0.05
CA SER A 49 3.77 7.71 0.44
C SER A 49 3.74 6.29 -0.14
N ASN A 50 4.14 6.12 -1.40
CA ASN A 50 4.16 4.80 -2.03
C ASN A 50 5.31 3.91 -1.54
N LEU A 51 6.49 4.47 -1.28
CA LEU A 51 7.58 3.74 -0.62
C LEU A 51 7.15 3.26 0.77
N MET A 52 6.50 4.12 1.56
CA MET A 52 5.98 3.75 2.88
C MET A 52 4.88 2.69 2.80
N SER A 53 3.90 2.88 1.91
CA SER A 53 2.83 1.90 1.67
C SER A 53 3.41 0.54 1.29
N PHE A 54 4.38 0.52 0.37
CA PHE A 54 5.04 -0.71 -0.05
C PHE A 54 5.92 -1.32 1.06
N THR A 55 6.53 -0.51 1.94
CA THR A 55 7.26 -0.98 3.12
C THR A 55 6.32 -1.72 4.08
N PHE A 56 5.15 -1.15 4.38
CA PHE A 56 4.17 -1.80 5.27
C PHE A 56 3.53 -3.03 4.64
N LEU A 57 3.35 -3.03 3.32
CA LEU A 57 2.93 -4.22 2.61
C LEU A 57 4.01 -5.31 2.67
N SER A 58 5.28 -4.92 2.47
CA SER A 58 6.43 -5.81 2.57
C SER A 58 6.56 -6.43 3.97
N SER A 59 6.24 -5.69 5.03
CA SER A 59 6.24 -6.22 6.39
C SER A 59 5.21 -7.35 6.57
N MET A 60 4.04 -7.23 5.92
CA MET A 60 3.05 -8.32 5.87
C MET A 60 3.57 -9.54 5.10
N ILE A 61 4.24 -9.34 3.96
CA ILE A 61 4.88 -10.43 3.20
C ILE A 61 5.88 -11.18 4.09
N VAL A 62 6.75 -10.44 4.78
CA VAL A 62 7.76 -11.01 5.69
C VAL A 62 7.09 -11.78 6.83
N SER A 63 6.08 -11.19 7.49
CA SER A 63 5.35 -11.83 8.58
C SER A 63 4.73 -13.17 8.14
N MET A 64 4.00 -13.16 7.02
CA MET A 64 3.36 -14.36 6.50
C MET A 64 4.37 -15.44 6.08
N SER A 65 5.46 -15.04 5.43
CA SER A 65 6.49 -15.98 4.99
C SER A 65 7.29 -16.59 6.14
N ILE A 66 7.47 -15.90 7.27
CA ILE A 66 8.11 -16.48 8.46
C ILE A 66 7.18 -17.48 9.17
N LEU A 67 5.89 -17.14 9.27
CA LEU A 67 4.92 -17.94 10.02
C LEU A 67 4.48 -19.21 9.28
N ASN A 68 4.47 -19.17 7.95
CA ASN A 68 4.09 -20.31 7.15
C ASN A 68 4.82 -20.26 5.80
N ASN A 69 5.86 -21.08 5.69
CA ASN A 69 6.60 -21.24 4.45
C ASN A 69 5.68 -21.82 3.38
N SER A 70 5.13 -20.93 2.55
CA SER A 70 4.32 -21.33 1.42
C SER A 70 5.19 -21.92 0.31
N ILE A 71 4.66 -22.91 -0.42
CA ILE A 71 5.27 -23.42 -1.64
C ILE A 71 5.46 -22.27 -2.67
N PHE A 72 4.58 -21.27 -2.63
CA PHE A 72 4.60 -20.14 -3.57
C PHE A 72 5.75 -19.14 -3.34
N ILE A 73 6.24 -19.01 -2.11
CA ILE A 73 7.35 -18.13 -1.77
C ILE A 73 8.30 -18.94 -0.90
N PRO A 74 9.29 -19.63 -1.50
CA PRO A 74 10.30 -20.35 -0.75
C PRO A 74 11.03 -19.40 0.19
N PHE A 75 11.68 -19.96 1.22
CA PHE A 75 12.35 -19.17 2.25
C PHE A 75 13.26 -18.09 1.62
N TYR A 76 13.08 -16.84 2.08
CA TYR A 76 13.77 -15.63 1.59
C TYR A 76 13.48 -15.12 0.17
N TRP A 77 12.62 -15.78 -0.63
CA TRP A 77 12.22 -15.26 -1.95
C TRP A 77 11.43 -13.95 -1.91
N PHE A 78 10.91 -13.59 -0.74
CA PHE A 78 10.30 -12.27 -0.54
C PHE A 78 11.34 -11.14 -0.68
N ILE A 79 12.64 -11.37 -0.42
CA ILE A 79 13.68 -10.35 -0.50
C ILE A 79 13.82 -9.81 -1.93
N PRO A 80 14.09 -10.63 -2.97
CA PRO A 80 14.18 -10.12 -4.34
C PRO A 80 12.88 -9.49 -4.83
N LEU A 81 11.71 -9.99 -4.40
CA LEU A 81 10.42 -9.40 -4.75
C LEU A 81 10.23 -7.99 -4.16
N ILE A 82 10.65 -7.78 -2.91
CA ILE A 82 10.63 -6.46 -2.27
C ILE A 82 11.60 -5.51 -2.97
N ILE A 83 12.82 -5.95 -3.28
CA ILE A 83 13.80 -5.12 -4.00
C ILE A 83 13.27 -4.72 -5.37
N LEU A 84 12.67 -5.66 -6.11
CA LEU A 84 12.05 -5.38 -7.41
C LEU A 84 10.94 -4.33 -7.27
N GLY A 85 10.07 -4.46 -6.27
CA GLY A 85 8.98 -3.50 -6.07
C GLY A 85 9.47 -2.08 -5.79
N TYR A 86 10.48 -1.91 -4.92
CA TYR A 86 11.12 -0.61 -4.71
C TYR A 86 11.74 -0.04 -5.99
N THR A 87 12.39 -0.91 -6.76
CA THR A 87 13.05 -0.52 -8.01
C THR A 87 12.04 0.00 -9.03
N VAL A 88 10.90 -0.69 -9.17
CA VAL A 88 9.80 -0.27 -10.05
C VAL A 88 9.25 1.10 -9.65
N ILE A 89 8.97 1.31 -8.36
CA ILE A 89 8.49 2.62 -7.85
C ILE A 89 9.51 3.72 -8.18
N PHE A 90 10.79 3.48 -7.91
CA PHE A 90 11.84 4.46 -8.12
C PHE A 90 12.07 4.80 -9.60
N ILE A 91 12.11 3.79 -10.47
CA ILE A 91 12.28 3.98 -11.92
C ILE A 91 11.13 4.80 -12.48
N ASP A 92 9.89 4.46 -12.14
CA ASP A 92 8.72 5.20 -12.61
C ASP A 92 8.72 6.65 -12.12
N TRP A 93 9.03 6.88 -10.83
CA TRP A 93 9.19 8.24 -10.31
C TRP A 93 10.27 9.02 -11.08
N LYS A 94 11.41 8.40 -11.39
CA LYS A 94 12.50 9.04 -12.14
C LYS A 94 12.09 9.40 -13.57
N HIS A 95 11.32 8.55 -14.25
CA HIS A 95 10.88 8.76 -15.63
C HIS A 95 9.61 9.62 -15.74
N SER A 96 8.87 9.81 -14.67
CA SER A 96 7.70 10.69 -14.64
C SER A 96 8.07 12.15 -14.97
N LYS A 97 7.29 12.75 -15.87
CA LYS A 97 7.49 14.13 -16.32
C LYS A 97 6.52 15.06 -15.60
N ILE A 98 7.03 16.20 -15.15
CA ILE A 98 6.20 17.27 -14.57
C ILE A 98 5.43 17.96 -15.70
N VAL A 99 4.11 18.08 -15.55
CA VAL A 99 3.22 18.72 -16.52
C VAL A 99 2.89 20.12 -16.03
N LYS A 100 2.97 21.10 -16.94
CA LYS A 100 2.60 22.50 -16.68
C LYS A 100 1.51 22.93 -17.67
N PRO A 101 0.48 23.66 -17.22
CA PRO A 101 -0.53 24.19 -18.11
C PRO A 101 0.10 25.19 -19.09
N ARG A 102 -0.18 25.04 -20.38
CA ARG A 102 0.24 25.98 -21.43
C ARG A 102 -0.97 26.77 -21.91
N LYS A 103 -0.86 28.10 -21.95
CA LYS A 103 -1.92 28.97 -22.48
C LYS A 103 -2.27 28.56 -23.92
N GLY A 104 -3.55 28.36 -24.20
CA GLY A 104 -4.06 28.03 -25.54
C GLY A 104 -3.80 26.60 -26.05
N ARG A 105 -3.25 25.69 -25.22
CA ARG A 105 -3.07 24.27 -25.61
C ARG A 105 -3.66 23.32 -24.56
N ILE A 106 -4.49 22.40 -25.02
CA ILE A 106 -4.96 21.28 -24.20
C ILE A 106 -3.78 20.32 -24.03
N THR A 107 -3.42 20.03 -22.79
CA THR A 107 -2.40 19.04 -22.43
C THR A 107 -3.14 17.87 -21.77
N PRO A 108 -3.58 16.87 -22.57
CA PRO A 108 -4.39 15.78 -22.03
C PRO A 108 -3.56 14.91 -21.07
N PRO A 109 -4.20 14.24 -20.11
CA PRO A 109 -3.54 13.20 -19.34
C PRO A 109 -3.14 12.03 -20.26
N PRO A 110 -2.14 11.22 -19.87
CA PRO A 110 -1.85 9.97 -20.56
C PRO A 110 -3.12 9.11 -20.70
N LEU A 111 -3.25 8.36 -21.79
CA LEU A 111 -4.44 7.55 -22.10
C LEU A 111 -4.77 6.51 -21.01
N GLU A 112 -3.76 6.13 -20.24
CA GLU A 112 -3.86 5.15 -19.16
C GLU A 112 -4.54 5.73 -17.91
N PHE A 113 -4.70 7.06 -17.81
CA PHE A 113 -5.31 7.69 -16.65
C PHE A 113 -6.77 7.34 -16.49
N THR A 114 -7.08 6.74 -15.35
CA THR A 114 -8.46 6.40 -14.95
C THR A 114 -9.18 7.62 -14.38
N THR A 115 -10.51 7.58 -14.34
CA THR A 115 -11.31 8.67 -13.77
C THR A 115 -11.18 8.77 -12.25
N LYS A 116 -11.43 9.94 -11.65
CA LYS A 116 -11.35 10.16 -10.20
C LYS A 116 -12.17 9.15 -9.42
N ASN A 117 -13.40 8.87 -9.86
CA ASN A 117 -14.28 7.91 -9.20
C ASN A 117 -13.71 6.49 -9.25
N ARG A 118 -13.08 6.09 -10.36
CA ARG A 118 -12.40 4.80 -10.48
C ARG A 118 -11.16 4.72 -9.59
N ARG A 119 -10.33 5.78 -9.55
CA ARG A 119 -9.19 5.87 -8.62
C ARG A 119 -9.66 5.74 -7.17
N LEU A 120 -10.70 6.48 -6.78
CA LEU A 120 -11.27 6.42 -5.44
C LEU A 120 -11.77 5.02 -5.10
N ALA A 121 -12.45 4.34 -6.04
CA ALA A 121 -12.88 2.95 -5.87
C ALA A 121 -11.71 1.99 -5.68
N ILE A 122 -10.62 2.13 -6.47
CA ILE A 122 -9.41 1.31 -6.34
C ILE A 122 -8.76 1.51 -4.97
N VAL A 123 -8.54 2.75 -4.54
CA VAL A 123 -7.89 3.02 -3.23
C VAL A 123 -8.78 2.57 -2.06
N SER A 124 -10.10 2.70 -2.20
CA SER A 124 -11.05 2.17 -1.20
C SER A 124 -11.02 0.64 -1.15
N LEU A 125 -10.95 -0.03 -2.30
CA LEU A 125 -10.80 -1.48 -2.37
C LEU A 125 -9.48 -1.94 -1.74
N ILE A 126 -8.38 -1.21 -1.97
CA ILE A 126 -7.08 -1.47 -1.33
C ILE A 126 -7.20 -1.41 0.20
N LEU A 127 -7.91 -0.41 0.75
CA LEU A 127 -8.13 -0.31 2.19
C LEU A 127 -8.92 -1.51 2.74
N VAL A 128 -10.01 -1.89 2.06
CA VAL A 128 -10.84 -3.04 2.46
C VAL A 128 -10.02 -4.33 2.44
N LEU A 129 -9.24 -4.56 1.38
CA LEU A 129 -8.38 -5.74 1.29
C LEU A 129 -7.27 -5.75 2.34
N HIS A 130 -6.69 -4.58 2.68
CA HIS A 130 -5.71 -4.48 3.78
C HIS A 130 -6.33 -4.86 5.12
N LEU A 131 -7.49 -4.29 5.46
CA LEU A 131 -8.21 -4.60 6.68
C LEU A 131 -8.55 -6.09 6.75
N PHE A 132 -9.06 -6.63 5.65
CA PHE A 132 -9.43 -8.04 5.57
C PHE A 132 -8.21 -8.95 5.77
N LEU A 133 -7.12 -8.70 5.05
CA LEU A 133 -5.88 -9.48 5.17
C LEU A 133 -5.27 -9.37 6.58
N PHE A 134 -5.30 -8.18 7.18
CA PHE A 134 -4.84 -7.96 8.55
C PHE A 134 -5.63 -8.82 9.54
N ILE A 135 -6.96 -8.76 9.49
CA ILE A 135 -7.85 -9.53 10.38
C ILE A 135 -7.61 -11.03 10.21
N LEU A 136 -7.49 -11.52 8.97
CA LEU A 136 -7.23 -12.93 8.70
C LEU A 136 -5.90 -13.40 9.29
N ASN A 137 -4.82 -12.62 9.13
CA ASN A 137 -3.52 -12.97 9.69
C ASN A 137 -3.47 -12.84 11.22
N PHE A 138 -4.17 -11.85 11.77
CA PHE A 138 -4.31 -11.66 13.22
C PHE A 138 -4.97 -12.87 13.88
N ILE A 139 -6.04 -13.40 13.28
CA ILE A 139 -6.78 -14.56 13.81
C ILE A 139 -6.03 -15.87 13.56
N ALA A 140 -5.48 -16.08 12.35
CA ALA A 140 -4.93 -17.37 11.94
C ALA A 140 -3.70 -17.83 12.76
N HIS A 141 -2.91 -16.89 13.27
CA HIS A 141 -1.65 -17.19 13.96
C HIS A 141 -1.66 -16.75 15.42
N ARG A 142 -2.83 -16.80 16.07
CA ARG A 142 -2.93 -16.43 17.48
C ARG A 142 -2.46 -17.57 18.38
N ILE A 143 -1.57 -17.27 19.32
CA ILE A 143 -1.08 -18.22 20.33
C ILE A 143 -1.87 -18.05 21.63
N PRO A 144 -2.28 -19.13 22.31
CA PRO A 144 -2.91 -19.03 23.63
C PRO A 144 -1.96 -18.40 24.65
N THR A 145 -2.49 -17.57 25.55
CA THR A 145 -1.73 -16.97 26.66
C THR A 145 -2.49 -17.10 27.96
N ASN A 146 -1.73 -17.27 29.05
CA ASN A 146 -2.28 -17.30 30.41
C ASN A 146 -2.23 -15.92 31.09
N SER A 147 -1.83 -14.86 30.38
CA SER A 147 -1.84 -13.50 30.92
C SER A 147 -3.25 -12.94 30.96
N GLU A 148 -3.62 -12.29 32.07
CA GLU A 148 -4.89 -11.56 32.22
C GLU A 148 -4.83 -10.14 31.65
N LYS A 149 -3.64 -9.65 31.27
CA LYS A 149 -3.48 -8.29 30.74
C LYS A 149 -3.92 -8.22 29.27
N LEU A 150 -4.86 -7.33 28.98
CA LEU A 150 -5.42 -7.15 27.63
C LEU A 150 -4.34 -6.84 26.57
N ILE A 151 -3.32 -6.05 26.93
CA ILE A 151 -2.18 -5.75 26.04
C ILE A 151 -1.41 -7.03 25.66
N ASP A 152 -1.22 -7.95 26.61
CA ASP A 152 -0.53 -9.21 26.34
C ASP A 152 -1.41 -10.11 25.46
N ILE A 153 -2.72 -10.15 25.74
CA ILE A 153 -3.72 -10.93 25.01
C ILE A 153 -3.94 -10.44 23.57
N VAL A 154 -3.72 -9.16 23.28
CA VAL A 154 -3.94 -8.59 21.95
C VAL A 154 -2.62 -8.51 21.17
N PHE A 155 -1.58 -7.92 21.76
CA PHE A 155 -0.35 -7.63 21.04
C PHE A 155 0.64 -8.79 21.05
N LYS A 156 0.82 -9.46 22.20
CA LYS A 156 1.88 -10.47 22.36
C LYS A 156 1.51 -11.85 21.84
N THR A 157 0.24 -12.11 21.59
CA THR A 157 -0.24 -13.40 21.05
C THR A 157 -0.49 -13.42 19.55
N ALA A 158 -0.63 -12.26 18.92
CA ALA A 158 -0.92 -12.17 17.49
C ALA A 158 0.30 -12.58 16.65
N PHE A 159 0.08 -12.95 15.38
CA PHE A 159 1.14 -13.18 14.38
C PHE A 159 2.26 -14.13 14.88
N GLY A 160 1.90 -15.25 15.49
CA GLY A 160 2.84 -16.26 15.99
C GLY A 160 3.55 -15.89 17.29
N GLY A 161 3.09 -14.83 17.96
CA GLY A 161 3.48 -14.46 19.31
C GLY A 161 4.86 -13.80 19.43
N LEU A 162 4.99 -12.87 20.37
CA LEU A 162 6.23 -12.10 20.55
C LEU A 162 7.40 -12.96 21.05
N LYS A 163 7.11 -14.04 21.80
CA LYS A 163 8.12 -14.92 22.38
C LYS A 163 8.71 -15.88 21.35
N ASP A 164 7.84 -16.51 20.55
CA ASP A 164 8.25 -17.60 19.64
C ASP A 164 8.61 -17.05 18.25
N ASN A 165 7.89 -16.04 17.76
CA ASN A 165 8.10 -15.44 16.43
C ASN A 165 8.16 -13.91 16.49
N ARG A 166 9.12 -13.37 17.28
CA ARG A 166 9.28 -11.93 17.51
C ARG A 166 9.28 -11.10 16.22
N SER A 167 10.01 -11.54 15.20
CA SER A 167 10.13 -10.84 13.93
C SER A 167 8.79 -10.75 13.20
N ALA A 168 8.09 -11.89 13.05
CA ALA A 168 6.78 -11.95 12.42
C ALA A 168 5.72 -11.15 13.18
N CYS A 169 5.79 -11.16 14.51
CA CYS A 169 4.91 -10.36 15.37
C CYS A 169 5.11 -8.86 15.14
N MET A 170 6.35 -8.38 15.14
CA MET A 170 6.66 -6.96 14.92
C MET A 170 6.29 -6.52 13.50
N THR A 171 6.64 -7.30 12.47
CA THR A 171 6.34 -6.96 11.08
C THR A 171 4.85 -7.09 10.75
N GLY A 172 4.13 -7.99 11.41
CA GLY A 172 2.67 -8.10 11.33
C GLY A 172 1.98 -6.85 11.87
N TRP A 173 2.40 -6.32 13.02
CA TRP A 173 1.86 -5.07 13.56
C TRP A 173 2.21 -3.83 12.73
N LEU A 174 3.39 -3.79 12.09
CA LEU A 174 3.74 -2.70 11.17
C LEU A 174 2.76 -2.55 10.00
N SER A 175 2.06 -3.62 9.61
CA SER A 175 1.06 -3.56 8.54
C SER A 175 -0.16 -2.68 8.88
N VAL A 176 -0.41 -2.39 10.17
CA VAL A 176 -1.43 -1.42 10.59
C VAL A 176 -1.14 -0.04 10.01
N LEU A 177 0.13 0.32 9.88
CA LEU A 177 0.51 1.58 9.25
C LEU A 177 0.15 1.60 7.75
N GLY A 178 0.07 0.44 7.10
CA GLY A 178 -0.45 0.30 5.73
C GLY A 178 -1.95 0.65 5.60
N ILE A 179 -2.75 0.39 6.65
CA ILE A 179 -4.15 0.83 6.73
C ILE A 179 -4.22 2.35 6.83
N VAL A 180 -3.33 2.94 7.64
CA VAL A 180 -3.22 4.41 7.81
C VAL A 180 -2.82 5.07 6.49
N THR A 181 -1.78 4.59 5.81
CA THR A 181 -1.36 5.14 4.51
C THR A 181 -2.45 5.00 3.45
N SER A 182 -3.15 3.86 3.40
CA SER A 182 -4.28 3.65 2.49
C SER A 182 -5.41 4.68 2.74
N SER A 183 -5.72 4.94 4.01
CA SER A 183 -6.74 5.94 4.39
C SER A 183 -6.33 7.36 3.99
N ILE A 184 -5.06 7.72 4.18
CA ILE A 184 -4.51 9.01 3.73
C ILE A 184 -4.60 9.13 2.20
N ASN A 185 -4.31 8.06 1.46
CA ASN A 185 -4.40 8.05 0.00
C ASN A 185 -5.85 8.25 -0.49
N ILE A 186 -6.85 7.71 0.21
CA ILE A 186 -8.27 7.99 -0.07
C ILE A 186 -8.53 9.49 0.07
N TYR A 187 -8.09 10.10 1.17
CA TYR A 187 -8.27 11.53 1.41
C TYR A 187 -7.69 12.40 0.27
N PHE A 188 -6.46 12.13 -0.16
CA PHE A 188 -5.86 12.89 -1.27
C PHE A 188 -6.52 12.63 -2.62
N THR A 189 -6.98 11.39 -2.86
CA THR A 189 -7.70 11.04 -4.10
C THR A 189 -9.05 11.73 -4.16
N ASP A 190 -9.77 11.81 -3.04
CA ASP A 190 -11.04 12.53 -2.94
C ASP A 190 -10.85 14.05 -3.05
N LYS A 191 -9.82 14.61 -2.43
CA LYS A 191 -9.54 16.05 -2.51
C LYS A 191 -8.84 16.49 -3.80
N PHE A 192 -8.53 15.56 -4.71
CA PHE A 192 -7.85 15.86 -5.96
C PHE A 192 -8.61 16.91 -6.79
N ARG A 193 -7.93 18.03 -7.08
CA ARG A 193 -8.38 19.10 -7.97
C ARG A 193 -7.19 19.54 -8.84
N PRO A 194 -7.25 19.40 -10.17
CA PRO A 194 -6.11 19.70 -11.04
C PRO A 194 -5.59 21.13 -10.90
N THR A 195 -6.49 22.12 -10.82
CA THR A 195 -6.16 23.54 -10.72
C THR A 195 -5.29 23.86 -9.51
N VAL A 196 -5.67 23.33 -8.34
CA VAL A 196 -4.94 23.50 -7.08
C VAL A 196 -3.55 22.89 -7.18
N LEU A 197 -3.43 21.78 -7.91
CA LEU A 197 -2.19 21.04 -8.09
C LEU A 197 -1.34 21.54 -9.27
N GLY A 198 -1.68 22.67 -9.87
CA GLY A 198 -0.96 23.22 -11.02
C GLY A 198 -1.00 22.33 -12.26
N LEU A 199 -2.02 21.48 -12.37
CA LEU A 199 -2.27 20.59 -13.51
C LEU A 199 -3.36 21.18 -14.43
N PRO A 200 -3.38 20.81 -15.72
CA PRO A 200 -4.43 21.22 -16.65
C PRO A 200 -5.81 20.69 -16.22
N ASN A 201 -6.88 21.45 -16.45
CA ASN A 201 -8.25 21.04 -16.10
C ASN A 201 -8.68 19.72 -16.76
N SER A 202 -8.12 19.41 -17.93
CA SER A 202 -8.32 18.13 -18.63
C SER A 202 -7.88 16.90 -17.82
N TRP A 203 -7.13 17.09 -16.74
CA TRP A 203 -6.71 16.02 -15.81
C TRP A 203 -7.73 15.77 -14.70
N GLY A 204 -8.81 16.55 -14.64
CA GLY A 204 -9.89 16.43 -13.64
C GLY A 204 -10.86 15.28 -13.87
N ILE A 205 -10.52 14.37 -14.79
CA ILE A 205 -11.27 13.16 -15.11
C ILE A 205 -11.31 12.24 -13.89
#